data_AF-A0A8B7TSR2-F1
#
_entry.id   AF-A0A8B7TSR2-F1
#
_cell.length_a   1.000
_cell.length_b   1.000
_cell.length_c   1.000
_cell.angle_alpha   90.00
_cell.angle_beta   90.00
_cell.angle_gamma   90.00
#
_symmetry.space_group_name_H-M   'P 1'
#
loop_
_entity.id
_entity.type
_entity.pdbx_description
1 polymer ?
#
loop_
_entity_poly.entity_id
_entity_poly.type
_entity_poly.pdbx_seq_one_letter_code
_entity_poly.pdbx_strand_id
1 'polypeptide(L)'
;MSFAACALGRFPFAHTPCSLCLQGQRVNISVHFGNDLSDAIEVLDEGCFTTPASLSELDKIWAEYNLAQEKIQTCYNENEGNILIALRNEVQQKLCMAVEVFILEVDELPLNKRLKTLQDLSTSLEAVYGQAKEGANSEEILRKFYDWKCDKGKEFTSVRNETEASLQHLVAWFQSILKVFDLSLEKSLTSQDTIGDIDEILEKTESHVCKELEISLIEQRDADKEIILNTYSQVLQKICSEKRLIAALLSKYKDSCEFKNQMIECLNKSPSVEHLLSIKKTLKGLKAQLRWKLVEKNNLEESDDNDGSEIEKIKQEITLLRSSVFQEIYHEREEYEKLTNLAQKWFPELPLLHPEIGLLKYMNSGGLLTTSLERDLLDAEPMKVLSSKRPLVCSEVNGQTVLLKVILILKSEVIQRAAGYHRAWRETKEESGLLPLIFLFLCKSDPMAYLMVPYYPEANLSAVQATRPLSSEEALKIMKGVAQGLHTLHKADIIHGSLHQNNVFALNREQGIVGDFDFTKSV
;
A
#
# COMPACT_ATOMS: atom_id res chain seq x y z
N MET A 1 -20.59 -17.99 92.79
CA MET A 1 -21.39 -16.92 92.16
C MET A 1 -20.80 -15.58 92.59
N SER A 2 -20.66 -14.64 91.64
CA SER A 2 -20.07 -13.30 91.77
C SER A 2 -18.54 -13.19 91.86
N PHE A 3 -17.86 -13.53 90.76
CA PHE A 3 -16.64 -12.85 90.27
C PHE A 3 -16.67 -12.88 88.74
N ALA A 4 -17.78 -12.41 88.17
CA ALA A 4 -18.01 -12.32 86.73
C ALA A 4 -18.38 -10.87 86.40
N ALA A 5 -17.37 -9.99 86.36
CA ALA A 5 -17.42 -8.64 85.79
C ALA A 5 -16.09 -7.93 86.11
N CYS A 6 -15.05 -8.07 85.29
CA CYS A 6 -13.97 -7.06 85.22
C CYS A 6 -12.94 -7.20 84.09
N ALA A 7 -12.97 -8.23 83.23
CA ALA A 7 -11.93 -8.39 82.20
C ALA A 7 -12.42 -8.20 80.74
N LEU A 8 -13.52 -7.46 80.54
CA LEU A 8 -14.09 -7.17 79.20
C LEU A 8 -14.37 -5.67 79.01
N GLY A 9 -13.53 -4.80 79.56
CA GLY A 9 -13.78 -3.36 79.56
C GLY A 9 -12.51 -2.54 79.43
N ARG A 10 -11.89 -2.56 78.24
CA ARG A 10 -11.10 -1.45 77.64
C ARG A 10 -10.47 -1.91 76.31
N PHE A 11 -11.28 -1.91 75.26
CA PHE A 11 -10.77 -1.77 73.89
C PHE A 11 -11.43 -0.52 73.30
N PRO A 12 -10.70 0.58 73.10
CA PRO A 12 -11.18 1.67 72.28
C PRO A 12 -11.01 1.25 70.82
N PHE A 13 -12.11 0.91 70.15
CA PHE A 13 -12.15 0.87 68.69
C PHE A 13 -11.85 2.28 68.16
N ALA A 14 -10.61 2.51 67.74
CA ALA A 14 -10.22 3.63 66.91
C ALA A 14 -9.58 3.05 65.64
N HIS A 15 -10.18 3.37 64.49
CA HIS A 15 -9.74 3.03 63.13
C HIS A 15 -9.83 1.55 62.71
N THR A 16 -11.04 1.12 62.35
CA THR A 16 -11.26 0.03 61.40
C THR A 16 -11.01 0.51 59.96
N PRO A 17 -10.09 -0.15 59.24
CA PRO A 17 -10.47 -0.74 57.96
C PRO A 17 -9.78 -2.10 57.75
N CYS A 18 -10.02 -3.11 58.59
CA CYS A 18 -9.39 -4.43 58.37
C CYS A 18 -10.39 -5.61 58.33
N SER A 19 -11.65 -5.41 58.72
CA SER A 19 -12.65 -6.48 58.79
C SER A 19 -13.43 -6.74 57.48
N LEU A 20 -13.26 -5.89 56.45
CA LEU A 20 -13.93 -6.05 55.14
C LEU A 20 -13.05 -6.73 54.07
N CYS A 21 -11.75 -6.93 54.30
CA CYS A 21 -10.85 -7.50 53.29
C CYS A 21 -10.80 -9.04 53.30
N LEU A 22 -11.08 -9.68 54.44
CA LEU A 22 -10.89 -11.14 54.59
C LEU A 22 -11.97 -12.01 53.92
N GLN A 23 -13.11 -11.45 53.49
CA GLN A 23 -14.23 -12.23 52.95
C GLN A 23 -14.46 -12.09 51.43
N GLY A 24 -13.59 -11.35 50.71
CA GLY A 24 -13.75 -11.07 49.28
C GLY A 24 -12.64 -11.56 48.34
N GLN A 25 -11.51 -12.07 48.85
CA GLN A 25 -10.29 -12.28 48.03
C GLN A 25 -9.69 -13.70 48.13
N ARG A 26 -10.55 -14.73 48.10
CA ARG A 26 -10.17 -16.02 47.50
C ARG A 26 -10.50 -16.04 45.99
N VAL A 27 -10.49 -14.89 45.34
CA VAL A 27 -10.29 -14.84 43.90
C VAL A 27 -8.79 -15.05 43.70
N ASN A 28 -8.47 -16.04 42.91
CA ASN A 28 -7.16 -16.45 42.46
C ASN A 28 -6.43 -15.24 41.81
N ILE A 29 -5.92 -14.29 42.60
CA ILE A 29 -4.98 -13.26 42.14
C ILE A 29 -3.65 -14.00 42.03
N SER A 30 -3.46 -14.70 40.93
CA SER A 30 -2.13 -15.10 40.51
C SER A 30 -1.33 -13.82 40.34
N VAL A 31 -0.44 -13.56 41.29
CA VAL A 31 0.54 -12.47 41.19
C VAL A 31 1.41 -12.77 39.98
N HIS A 32 1.11 -12.13 38.85
CA HIS A 32 1.78 -12.37 37.58
C HIS A 32 2.94 -11.37 37.48
N PHE A 33 4.10 -11.73 38.05
CA PHE A 33 5.37 -10.98 37.98
C PHE A 33 5.93 -10.88 36.55
N GLY A 34 5.16 -10.32 35.62
CA GLY A 34 5.46 -10.32 34.19
C GLY A 34 5.65 -11.71 33.60
N ASN A 35 4.97 -12.74 34.13
CA ASN A 35 5.06 -14.11 33.60
C ASN A 35 4.70 -14.14 32.11
N ASP A 36 3.66 -13.42 31.71
CA ASP A 36 3.25 -13.29 30.31
C ASP A 36 4.35 -12.69 29.42
N LEU A 37 5.17 -11.76 29.95
CA LEU A 37 6.31 -11.19 29.22
C LEU A 37 7.47 -12.18 29.13
N SER A 38 7.71 -12.96 30.17
CA SER A 38 8.72 -14.02 30.18
C SER A 38 8.38 -15.11 29.17
N ASP A 39 7.13 -15.56 29.16
CA ASP A 39 6.62 -16.56 28.22
C ASP A 39 6.65 -16.01 26.79
N ALA A 40 6.34 -14.72 26.60
CA ALA A 40 6.47 -14.06 25.31
C ALA A 40 7.91 -14.00 24.80
N ILE A 41 8.89 -13.72 25.68
CA ILE A 41 10.31 -13.72 25.33
C ILE A 41 10.77 -15.13 24.93
N GLU A 42 10.36 -16.15 25.68
CA GLU A 42 10.69 -17.56 25.37
C GLU A 42 10.12 -17.97 24.00
N VAL A 43 8.84 -17.67 23.72
CA VAL A 43 8.22 -17.92 22.41
C VAL A 43 8.93 -17.18 21.28
N LEU A 44 9.44 -15.97 21.54
CA LEU A 44 10.20 -15.20 20.56
C LEU A 44 11.56 -15.82 20.29
N ASP A 45 12.30 -16.23 21.32
CA ASP A 45 13.66 -16.74 21.21
C ASP A 45 13.70 -18.18 20.68
N GLU A 46 12.80 -19.08 21.10
CA GLU A 46 12.75 -20.48 20.64
C GLU A 46 12.23 -20.62 19.21
N GLY A 47 11.32 -19.74 18.79
CA GLY A 47 10.73 -19.76 17.45
C GLY A 47 11.33 -18.73 16.49
N CYS A 48 12.46 -18.13 16.85
CA CYS A 48 13.06 -17.03 16.10
C CYS A 48 13.39 -17.48 14.65
N PHE A 49 12.81 -16.75 13.70
CA PHE A 49 13.03 -17.00 12.29
C PHE A 49 14.46 -16.65 11.87
N THR A 50 15.17 -17.61 11.25
CA THR A 50 16.43 -17.34 10.57
C THR A 50 16.16 -17.03 9.10
N THR A 51 16.78 -15.97 8.58
CA THR A 51 16.64 -15.59 7.18
C THR A 51 17.10 -16.72 6.25
N PRO A 52 16.35 -17.01 5.15
CA PRO A 52 16.73 -18.08 4.23
C PRO A 52 18.12 -17.86 3.67
N ALA A 53 18.93 -18.91 3.59
CA ALA A 53 20.30 -18.82 3.11
C ALA A 53 20.33 -18.39 1.62
N SER A 54 19.35 -18.84 0.85
CA SER A 54 19.20 -18.49 -0.57
C SER A 54 18.82 -17.04 -0.83
N LEU A 55 18.29 -16.30 0.17
CA LEU A 55 17.81 -14.93 -0.02
C LEU A 55 18.94 -13.98 -0.46
N SER A 56 20.12 -14.11 0.16
CA SER A 56 21.26 -13.25 -0.14
C SER A 56 21.79 -13.43 -1.57
N GLU A 57 21.86 -14.68 -2.03
CA GLU A 57 22.29 -15.01 -3.39
C GLU A 57 21.19 -14.62 -4.41
N LEU A 58 19.92 -14.84 -4.07
CA LEU A 58 18.78 -14.41 -4.88
C LEU A 58 18.81 -12.90 -5.11
N ASP A 59 18.95 -12.09 -4.06
CA ASP A 59 18.96 -10.62 -4.18
C ASP A 59 20.13 -10.14 -5.05
N LYS A 60 21.29 -10.78 -4.95
CA LYS A 60 22.45 -10.48 -5.79
C LYS A 60 22.18 -10.78 -7.27
N ILE A 61 21.71 -11.98 -7.59
CA ILE A 61 21.41 -12.38 -8.98
C ILE A 61 20.25 -11.55 -9.54
N TRP A 62 19.26 -11.22 -8.72
CA TRP A 62 18.14 -10.37 -9.13
C TRP A 62 18.62 -8.95 -9.48
N ALA A 63 19.55 -8.39 -8.71
CA ALA A 63 20.17 -7.10 -9.02
C ALA A 63 20.98 -7.16 -10.33
N GLU A 64 21.74 -8.24 -10.57
CA GLU A 64 22.46 -8.46 -11.83
C GLU A 64 21.49 -8.56 -13.02
N TYR A 65 20.36 -9.25 -12.85
CA TYR A 65 19.31 -9.36 -13.87
C TYR A 65 18.69 -8.01 -14.21
N ASN A 66 18.33 -7.21 -13.20
CA ASN A 66 17.79 -5.87 -13.39
C ASN A 66 18.78 -4.96 -14.12
N LEU A 67 20.07 -5.04 -13.77
CA LEU A 67 21.11 -4.27 -14.46
C LEU A 67 21.27 -4.71 -15.93
N ALA A 68 21.15 -6.01 -16.22
CA ALA A 68 21.17 -6.51 -17.60
C ALA A 68 19.95 -6.01 -18.40
N GLN A 69 18.76 -5.97 -17.79
CA GLN A 69 17.56 -5.40 -18.39
C GLN A 69 17.75 -3.91 -18.73
N GLU A 70 18.28 -3.12 -17.79
CA GLU A 70 18.53 -1.69 -17.98
C GLU A 70 19.52 -1.43 -19.13
N LYS A 71 20.62 -2.20 -19.20
CA LYS A 71 21.59 -2.09 -20.30
C LYS A 71 20.94 -2.31 -21.67
N ILE A 72 20.04 -3.28 -21.79
CA ILE A 72 19.29 -3.52 -23.03
C ILE A 72 18.39 -2.33 -23.36
N GLN A 73 17.67 -1.76 -22.38
CA GLN A 73 16.79 -0.61 -22.60
C GLN A 73 17.53 0.63 -23.13
N THR A 74 18.78 0.83 -22.69
CA THR A 74 19.63 1.95 -23.12
C THR A 74 20.41 1.70 -24.41
N CYS A 75 20.35 0.49 -24.96
CA CYS A 75 21.10 0.13 -26.16
C CYS A 75 20.43 0.72 -27.43
N TYR A 76 21.24 1.23 -28.35
CA TYR A 76 20.76 1.75 -29.65
C TYR A 76 21.36 1.00 -30.86
N ASN A 77 22.27 0.05 -30.62
CA ASN A 77 22.99 -0.68 -31.66
C ASN A 77 22.55 -2.15 -31.69
N GLU A 78 22.06 -2.62 -32.83
CA GLU A 78 21.53 -3.99 -33.00
C GLU A 78 22.57 -5.08 -32.70
N ASN A 79 23.83 -4.87 -33.10
CA ASN A 79 24.90 -5.84 -32.88
C ASN A 79 25.28 -5.98 -31.39
N GLU A 80 25.29 -4.85 -30.68
CA GLU A 80 25.52 -4.80 -29.24
C GLU A 80 24.31 -5.35 -28.48
N GLY A 81 23.09 -5.07 -28.96
CA GLY A 81 21.84 -5.61 -28.45
C GLY A 81 21.83 -7.13 -28.39
N ASN A 82 22.23 -7.81 -29.47
CA ASN A 82 22.30 -9.28 -29.50
C ASN A 82 23.25 -9.85 -28.43
N ILE A 83 24.39 -9.20 -28.18
CA ILE A 83 25.34 -9.60 -27.14
C ILE A 83 24.73 -9.39 -25.75
N LEU A 84 24.10 -8.24 -25.51
CA LEU A 84 23.46 -7.93 -24.24
C LEU A 84 22.28 -8.87 -23.93
N ILE A 85 21.49 -9.24 -24.94
CA ILE A 85 20.41 -10.22 -24.81
C ILE A 85 20.96 -11.59 -24.41
N ALA A 86 22.05 -12.03 -25.04
CA ALA A 86 22.69 -13.30 -24.68
C ALA A 86 23.19 -13.31 -23.23
N LEU A 87 23.85 -12.22 -22.79
CA LEU A 87 24.30 -12.05 -21.41
C LEU A 87 23.12 -12.03 -20.42
N ARG A 88 22.03 -11.32 -20.75
CA ARG A 88 20.80 -11.31 -19.94
C ARG A 88 20.21 -12.70 -19.82
N ASN A 89 20.12 -13.46 -20.92
CA ASN A 89 19.58 -14.82 -20.91
C ASN A 89 20.41 -15.76 -20.01
N GLU A 90 21.72 -15.59 -19.96
CA GLU A 90 22.59 -16.34 -19.04
C GLU A 90 22.26 -16.01 -17.56
N VAL A 91 22.15 -14.73 -17.23
CA VAL A 91 21.77 -14.29 -15.87
C VAL A 91 20.34 -14.72 -15.51
N GLN A 92 19.43 -14.69 -16.48
CA GLN A 92 18.05 -15.15 -16.32
C GLN A 92 17.97 -16.63 -15.97
N GLN A 93 18.78 -17.48 -16.61
CA GLN A 93 18.85 -18.91 -16.26
C GLN A 93 19.36 -19.12 -14.83
N LYS A 94 20.39 -18.37 -14.42
CA LYS A 94 20.89 -18.37 -13.05
C LYS A 94 19.81 -17.92 -12.07
N LEU A 95 19.06 -16.88 -12.41
CA LEU A 95 17.97 -16.36 -11.61
C LEU A 95 16.83 -17.37 -11.47
N CYS A 96 16.44 -18.06 -12.54
CA CYS A 96 15.44 -19.13 -12.49
C CYS A 96 15.83 -20.22 -11.49
N MET A 97 17.08 -20.68 -11.52
CA MET A 97 17.56 -21.68 -10.56
C MET A 97 17.55 -21.16 -9.12
N ALA A 98 18.02 -19.93 -8.90
CA ALA A 98 18.04 -19.30 -7.58
C ALA A 98 16.61 -19.09 -7.02
N VAL A 99 15.66 -18.69 -7.87
CA VAL A 99 14.24 -18.56 -7.54
C VAL A 99 13.64 -19.90 -7.15
N GLU A 100 13.97 -20.99 -7.85
CA GLU A 100 13.48 -22.33 -7.49
C GLU A 100 14.00 -22.80 -6.15
N VAL A 101 15.29 -22.60 -5.88
CA VAL A 101 15.89 -22.93 -4.57
C VAL A 101 15.22 -22.12 -3.46
N PHE A 102 15.01 -20.82 -3.67
CA PHE A 102 14.37 -19.95 -2.69
C PHE A 102 12.90 -20.31 -2.43
N ILE A 103 12.12 -20.60 -3.48
CA ILE A 103 10.72 -21.02 -3.32
C ILE A 103 10.65 -22.31 -2.49
N LEU A 104 11.50 -23.30 -2.81
CA LEU A 104 11.55 -24.55 -2.05
C LEU A 104 11.96 -24.34 -0.60
N GLU A 105 12.95 -23.48 -0.33
CA GLU A 105 13.37 -23.16 1.04
C GLU A 105 12.24 -22.47 1.82
N VAL A 106 11.51 -21.54 1.20
CA VAL A 106 10.42 -20.80 1.84
C VAL A 106 9.16 -21.66 2.04
N ASP A 107 8.87 -22.59 1.12
CA ASP A 107 7.72 -23.49 1.22
C ASP A 107 7.79 -24.42 2.45
N GLU A 108 9.00 -24.80 2.87
CA GLU A 108 9.25 -25.60 4.07
C GLU A 108 9.11 -24.78 5.37
N LEU A 109 9.07 -23.44 5.29
CA LEU A 109 9.00 -22.58 6.47
C LEU A 109 7.55 -22.33 6.89
N PRO A 110 7.20 -22.50 8.18
CA PRO A 110 5.84 -22.28 8.67
C PRO A 110 5.51 -20.78 8.86
N LEU A 111 5.80 -19.93 7.87
CA LEU A 111 5.71 -18.46 7.95
C LEU A 111 4.30 -17.99 8.35
N ASN A 112 3.27 -18.53 7.72
CA ASN A 112 1.88 -18.17 8.04
C ASN A 112 1.49 -18.57 9.46
N LYS A 113 2.02 -19.70 9.93
CA LYS A 113 1.78 -20.21 11.28
C LYS A 113 2.49 -19.32 12.31
N ARG A 114 3.75 -18.96 12.06
CA ARG A 114 4.54 -18.05 12.90
C ARG A 114 3.93 -16.64 12.93
N LEU A 115 3.51 -16.11 11.79
CA LEU A 115 2.83 -14.81 11.70
C LEU A 115 1.56 -14.78 12.57
N LYS A 116 0.77 -15.86 12.54
CA LYS A 116 -0.40 -16.01 13.42
C LYS A 116 -0.01 -16.06 14.89
N THR A 117 1.00 -16.84 15.27
CA THR A 117 1.51 -16.85 16.66
C THR A 117 1.94 -15.46 17.13
N LEU A 118 2.66 -14.70 16.29
CA LEU A 118 3.07 -13.33 16.60
C LEU A 118 1.89 -12.35 16.65
N GLN A 119 0.82 -12.59 15.87
CA GLN A 119 -0.42 -11.82 15.93
C GLN A 119 -1.16 -12.07 17.26
N ASP A 120 -1.32 -13.33 17.62
CA ASP A 120 -2.01 -13.77 18.83
C ASP A 120 -1.25 -13.29 20.08
N LEU A 121 0.07 -13.41 20.09
CA LEU A 121 0.94 -12.92 21.17
C LEU A 121 0.85 -11.40 21.34
N SER A 122 0.91 -10.65 20.22
CA SER A 122 0.75 -9.20 20.23
C SER A 122 -0.62 -8.77 20.78
N THR A 123 -1.69 -9.46 20.39
CA THR A 123 -3.06 -9.16 20.83
C THR A 123 -3.24 -9.47 22.32
N SER A 124 -2.67 -10.59 22.79
CA SER A 124 -2.68 -10.98 24.20
C SER A 124 -1.96 -9.94 25.06
N LEU A 125 -0.76 -9.51 24.66
CA LEU A 125 0.00 -8.52 25.42
C LEU A 125 -0.64 -7.12 25.38
N GLU A 126 -1.23 -6.71 24.25
CA GLU A 126 -1.97 -5.44 24.16
C GLU A 126 -3.22 -5.43 25.06
N ALA A 127 -3.89 -6.57 25.25
CA ALA A 127 -5.02 -6.68 26.18
C ALA A 127 -4.61 -6.49 27.65
N VAL A 128 -3.38 -6.89 28.02
CA VAL A 128 -2.86 -6.80 29.40
C VAL A 128 -2.22 -5.43 29.68
N TYR A 129 -1.40 -4.92 28.76
CA TYR A 129 -0.57 -3.72 29.00
C TYR A 129 -1.05 -2.45 28.27
N GLY A 130 -2.03 -2.57 27.37
CA GLY A 130 -2.57 -1.45 26.58
C GLY A 130 -1.67 -1.04 25.41
N GLN A 131 -2.04 0.04 24.71
CA GLN A 131 -1.28 0.54 23.57
C GLN A 131 0.03 1.22 23.99
N ALA A 132 1.16 0.55 23.76
CA ALA A 132 2.48 1.12 23.95
C ALA A 132 3.10 1.60 22.64
N LYS A 133 4.02 2.57 22.74
CA LYS A 133 4.90 2.97 21.64
C LYS A 133 6.10 2.03 21.56
N GLU A 134 6.56 1.75 20.34
CA GLU A 134 7.79 0.97 20.10
C GLU A 134 9.00 1.63 20.76
N GLY A 135 9.76 0.85 21.52
CA GLY A 135 10.93 1.29 22.27
C GLY A 135 12.23 1.00 21.54
N ALA A 136 13.35 1.41 22.12
CA ALA A 136 14.68 1.07 21.61
C ALA A 136 15.09 -0.33 22.06
N ASN A 137 15.69 -1.12 21.15
CA ASN A 137 16.14 -2.46 21.48
C ASN A 137 17.36 -2.36 22.41
N SER A 138 17.24 -2.82 23.64
CA SER A 138 18.35 -2.84 24.58
C SER A 138 18.34 -4.14 25.39
N GLU A 139 19.36 -4.96 25.19
CA GLU A 139 19.58 -6.19 25.98
C GLU A 139 19.70 -5.90 27.48
N GLU A 140 20.08 -4.66 27.84
CA GLU A 140 20.11 -4.17 29.20
C GLU A 140 18.71 -4.10 29.85
N ILE A 141 17.66 -3.86 29.07
CA ILE A 141 16.27 -3.82 29.57
C ILE A 141 15.80 -5.21 29.94
N LEU A 142 16.06 -6.22 29.09
CA LEU A 142 15.76 -7.63 29.41
C LEU A 142 16.50 -8.09 30.65
N ARG A 143 17.79 -7.74 30.79
CA ARG A 143 18.56 -8.09 31.99
C ARG A 143 17.97 -7.45 33.25
N LYS A 144 17.64 -6.16 33.20
CA LYS A 144 16.98 -5.46 34.32
C LYS A 144 15.64 -6.10 34.70
N PHE A 145 14.88 -6.58 33.73
CA PHE A 145 13.63 -7.31 33.96
C PHE A 145 13.85 -8.65 34.66
N TYR A 146 14.81 -9.45 34.21
CA TYR A 146 15.12 -10.73 34.84
C TYR A 146 15.64 -10.56 36.27
N ASP A 147 16.53 -9.58 36.49
CA ASP A 147 17.04 -9.25 37.83
C ASP A 147 15.90 -8.83 38.76
N TRP A 148 15.04 -7.91 38.29
CA TRP A 148 13.85 -7.47 39.01
C TRP A 148 12.91 -8.63 39.36
N LYS A 149 12.60 -9.51 38.39
CA LYS A 149 11.72 -10.66 38.60
C LYS A 149 12.31 -11.63 39.62
N CYS A 150 13.62 -11.87 39.57
CA CYS A 150 14.32 -12.75 40.50
C CYS A 150 14.30 -12.18 41.93
N ASP A 151 14.55 -10.88 42.08
CA ASP A 151 14.57 -10.21 43.38
C ASP A 151 13.16 -10.14 44.00
N LYS A 152 12.13 -9.82 43.20
CA LYS A 152 10.72 -9.87 43.64
C LYS A 152 10.28 -11.27 44.03
N GLY A 153 10.69 -12.29 43.28
CA GLY A 153 10.39 -13.68 43.62
C GLY A 153 11.01 -14.12 44.95
N LYS A 154 12.24 -13.69 45.24
CA LYS A 154 12.91 -13.94 46.53
C LYS A 154 12.22 -13.20 47.67
N GLU A 155 11.87 -11.92 47.46
CA GLU A 155 11.15 -11.09 48.44
C GLU A 155 9.80 -11.70 48.80
N PHE A 156 8.99 -12.06 47.81
CA PHE A 156 7.70 -12.73 48.01
C PHE A 156 7.85 -14.07 48.74
N THR A 157 8.82 -14.90 48.34
CA THR A 157 9.07 -16.19 49.01
C THR A 157 9.46 -16.00 50.48
N SER A 158 10.31 -15.00 50.77
CA SER A 158 10.72 -14.67 52.14
C SER A 158 9.52 -14.25 52.99
N VAL A 159 8.70 -13.32 52.49
CA VAL A 159 7.55 -12.84 53.25
C VAL A 159 6.50 -13.93 53.44
N ARG A 160 6.25 -14.76 52.43
CA ARG A 160 5.35 -15.91 52.57
C ARG A 160 5.82 -16.89 53.64
N ASN A 161 7.12 -17.14 53.74
CA ASN A 161 7.69 -17.98 54.80
C ASN A 161 7.53 -17.33 56.19
N GLU A 162 7.68 -16.01 56.31
CA GLU A 162 7.44 -15.24 57.55
C GLU A 162 5.96 -15.31 57.98
N THR A 163 5.03 -15.15 57.02
CA THR A 163 3.58 -15.27 57.26
C THR A 163 3.20 -16.68 57.70
N GLU A 164 3.67 -17.71 56.98
CA GLU A 164 3.39 -19.11 57.30
C GLU A 164 3.91 -19.48 58.69
N ALA A 165 5.13 -19.07 59.04
CA ALA A 165 5.69 -19.30 60.37
C ALA A 165 4.85 -18.64 61.48
N SER A 166 4.31 -17.45 61.23
CA SER A 166 3.48 -16.71 62.19
C SER A 166 2.10 -17.33 62.35
N LEU A 167 1.48 -17.76 61.24
CA LEU A 167 0.22 -18.49 61.25
C LEU A 167 0.38 -19.84 61.97
N GLN A 168 1.47 -20.56 61.75
CA GLN A 168 1.77 -21.80 62.48
C GLN A 168 1.93 -21.53 63.99
N HIS A 169 2.56 -20.43 64.36
CA HIS A 169 2.70 -20.03 65.77
C HIS A 169 1.33 -19.70 66.40
N LEU A 170 0.46 -18.99 65.67
CA LEU A 170 -0.90 -18.71 66.09
C LEU A 170 -1.74 -20.01 66.25
N VAL A 171 -1.61 -20.95 65.30
CA VAL A 171 -2.27 -22.26 65.37
C VAL A 171 -1.76 -23.06 66.58
N ALA A 172 -0.46 -23.10 66.82
CA ALA A 172 0.13 -23.79 67.97
C ALA A 172 -0.34 -23.18 69.31
N TRP A 173 -0.51 -21.85 69.36
CA TRP A 173 -1.07 -21.16 70.51
C TRP A 173 -2.54 -21.56 70.75
N PHE A 174 -3.39 -21.56 69.71
CA PHE A 174 -4.77 -22.02 69.81
C PHE A 174 -4.86 -23.49 70.24
N GLN A 175 -4.01 -24.37 69.71
CA GLN A 175 -3.95 -25.78 70.10
C GLN A 175 -3.53 -25.97 71.56
N SER A 176 -2.60 -25.15 72.07
CA SER A 176 -2.22 -25.15 73.48
C SER A 176 -3.37 -24.72 74.39
N ILE A 177 -4.17 -23.73 73.97
CA ILE A 177 -5.37 -23.33 74.72
C ILE A 177 -6.46 -24.38 74.69
N LEU A 178 -6.71 -25.01 73.53
CA LEU A 178 -7.68 -26.10 73.45
C LEU A 178 -7.34 -27.24 74.42
N LYS A 179 -6.05 -27.53 74.63
CA LYS A 179 -5.57 -28.52 75.62
C LYS A 179 -5.81 -28.08 77.08
N VAL A 180 -5.77 -26.78 77.38
CA VAL A 180 -6.09 -26.25 78.73
C VAL A 180 -7.58 -26.41 79.05
N PHE A 181 -8.45 -26.32 78.04
CA PHE A 181 -9.89 -26.49 78.18
C PHE A 181 -10.37 -27.94 77.98
N ASP A 182 -9.45 -28.88 77.73
CA ASP A 182 -9.76 -30.29 77.56
C ASP A 182 -9.89 -30.99 78.93
N LEU A 183 -11.13 -31.15 79.38
CA LEU A 183 -11.50 -31.76 80.66
C LEU A 183 -11.25 -33.28 80.73
N SER A 184 -10.76 -33.90 79.65
CA SER A 184 -10.46 -35.34 79.58
C SER A 184 -9.03 -35.71 80.02
N LEU A 185 -8.18 -34.72 80.32
CA LEU A 185 -6.78 -34.91 80.73
C LEU A 185 -6.62 -34.84 82.28
N GLU A 186 -6.13 -35.93 82.89
CA GLU A 186 -5.96 -36.09 84.36
C GLU A 186 -4.87 -35.19 85.01
N LYS A 187 -4.22 -34.29 84.26
CA LYS A 187 -3.17 -33.40 84.78
C LYS A 187 -3.54 -31.94 84.54
N SER A 188 -3.94 -31.24 85.59
CA SER A 188 -4.14 -29.79 85.55
C SER A 188 -2.80 -29.09 85.30
N LEU A 189 -2.66 -28.43 84.15
CA LEU A 189 -1.56 -27.51 83.88
C LEU A 189 -1.75 -26.27 84.76
N THR A 190 -0.75 -25.96 85.58
CA THR A 190 -0.73 -24.75 86.41
C THR A 190 -0.62 -23.49 85.54
N SER A 191 -1.28 -22.41 85.96
CA SER A 191 -1.40 -21.11 85.27
C SER A 191 -0.07 -20.36 85.01
N GLN A 192 1.06 -21.02 85.13
CA GLN A 192 2.41 -20.46 85.05
C GLN A 192 3.23 -21.06 83.89
N ASP A 193 2.69 -22.07 83.19
CA ASP A 193 3.19 -22.45 81.87
C ASP A 193 2.68 -21.40 80.88
N THR A 194 3.51 -20.38 80.68
CA THR A 194 3.30 -19.19 79.85
C THR A 194 2.57 -19.51 78.55
N ILE A 195 1.26 -19.29 78.54
CA ILE A 195 0.51 -19.00 77.32
C ILE A 195 1.12 -17.68 76.84
N GLY A 196 1.97 -17.75 75.81
CA GLY A 196 2.70 -16.59 75.29
C GLY A 196 1.76 -15.41 74.98
N ASP A 197 2.33 -14.20 75.00
CA ASP A 197 1.61 -12.94 74.80
C ASP A 197 0.80 -12.99 73.49
N ILE A 198 -0.53 -13.07 73.64
CA ILE A 198 -1.46 -13.16 72.51
C ILE A 198 -1.40 -11.90 71.65
N ASP A 199 -1.22 -10.74 72.30
CA ASP A 199 -1.22 -9.46 71.61
C ASP A 199 0.02 -9.39 70.71
N GLU A 200 1.17 -9.88 71.18
CA GLU A 200 2.40 -9.98 70.37
C GLU A 200 2.26 -10.96 69.20
N ILE A 201 1.61 -12.11 69.40
CA ILE A 201 1.41 -13.11 68.33
C ILE A 201 0.43 -12.60 67.28
N LEU A 202 -0.66 -11.95 67.71
CA LEU A 202 -1.64 -11.36 66.81
C LEU A 202 -1.04 -10.18 66.04
N GLU A 203 -0.32 -9.28 66.70
CA GLU A 203 0.34 -8.14 66.05
C GLU A 203 1.38 -8.60 65.01
N LYS A 204 2.18 -9.62 65.34
CA LYS A 204 3.12 -10.21 64.37
C LYS A 204 2.40 -10.88 63.21
N THR A 205 1.32 -11.62 63.47
CA THR A 205 0.58 -12.30 62.40
C THR A 205 -0.12 -11.29 61.48
N GLU A 206 -0.74 -10.26 62.04
CA GLU A 206 -1.35 -9.16 61.30
C GLU A 206 -0.30 -8.43 60.46
N SER A 207 0.84 -8.07 61.04
CA SER A 207 1.93 -7.39 60.33
C SER A 207 2.47 -8.20 59.15
N HIS A 208 2.69 -9.52 59.31
CA HIS A 208 3.17 -10.36 58.22
C HIS A 208 2.12 -10.56 57.12
N VAL A 209 0.84 -10.76 57.48
CA VAL A 209 -0.25 -10.84 56.50
C VAL A 209 -0.42 -9.53 55.74
N CYS A 210 -0.36 -8.37 56.42
CA CYS A 210 -0.38 -7.07 55.78
C CYS A 210 0.80 -6.89 54.82
N LYS A 211 2.02 -7.29 55.21
CA LYS A 211 3.22 -7.23 54.37
C LYS A 211 3.11 -8.12 53.13
N GLU A 212 2.52 -9.31 53.25
CA GLU A 212 2.28 -10.20 52.10
C GLU A 212 1.25 -9.60 51.12
N LEU A 213 0.16 -9.05 51.63
CA LEU A 213 -0.85 -8.34 50.84
C LEU A 213 -0.26 -7.08 50.18
N GLU A 214 0.60 -6.34 50.88
CA GLU A 214 1.30 -5.20 50.32
C GLU A 214 2.19 -5.63 49.14
N ILE A 215 2.96 -6.73 49.25
CA ILE A 215 3.80 -7.21 48.14
C ILE A 215 2.96 -7.58 46.90
N SER A 216 1.77 -8.17 47.08
CA SER A 216 0.85 -8.43 45.96
C SER A 216 0.24 -7.18 45.34
N LEU A 217 0.18 -6.06 46.09
CA LEU A 217 -0.33 -4.77 45.63
C LEU A 217 0.79 -3.84 45.12
N ILE A 218 2.05 -4.11 45.49
CA ILE A 218 3.26 -3.35 45.14
C ILE A 218 3.62 -3.45 43.64
N GLU A 219 2.96 -4.32 42.87
CA GLU A 219 2.94 -4.24 41.38
C GLU A 219 2.58 -2.82 40.86
N GLN A 220 2.13 -1.91 41.73
CA GLN A 220 1.81 -0.52 41.39
C GLN A 220 2.88 0.56 41.65
N ARG A 221 4.10 0.27 42.14
CA ARG A 221 5.15 1.32 42.27
C ARG A 221 5.62 1.80 40.89
N ASP A 222 5.86 3.10 40.74
CA ASP A 222 6.21 3.73 39.46
C ASP A 222 7.45 3.11 38.78
N ALA A 223 8.46 2.72 39.57
CA ALA A 223 9.66 2.05 39.07
C ALA A 223 9.41 0.62 38.56
N ASP A 224 8.53 -0.14 39.22
CA ASP A 224 8.17 -1.51 38.82
C ASP A 224 7.35 -1.47 37.51
N LYS A 225 6.42 -0.52 37.41
CA LYS A 225 5.66 -0.25 36.17
C LYS A 225 6.57 0.15 35.02
N GLU A 226 7.58 0.97 35.27
CA GLU A 226 8.54 1.40 34.25
C GLU A 226 9.35 0.22 33.68
N ILE A 227 9.81 -0.71 34.53
CA ILE A 227 10.52 -1.92 34.10
C ILE A 227 9.61 -2.80 33.23
N ILE A 228 8.36 -3.02 33.65
CA ILE A 228 7.39 -3.83 32.90
C ILE A 228 7.06 -3.18 31.55
N LEU A 229 6.77 -1.87 31.52
CA LEU A 229 6.44 -1.13 30.29
C LEU A 229 7.61 -1.09 29.31
N ASN A 230 8.83 -0.88 29.80
CA ASN A 230 10.03 -0.91 28.95
C ASN A 230 10.27 -2.29 28.35
N THR A 231 10.06 -3.35 29.13
CA THR A 231 10.18 -4.74 28.67
C THR A 231 9.10 -5.06 27.63
N TYR A 232 7.85 -4.68 27.90
CA TYR A 232 6.74 -4.83 26.97
C TYR A 232 7.01 -4.10 25.65
N SER A 233 7.48 -2.86 25.71
CA SER A 233 7.83 -2.05 24.54
C SER A 233 8.93 -2.72 23.68
N GLN A 234 9.91 -3.37 24.31
CA GLN A 234 10.95 -4.12 23.63
C GLN A 234 10.44 -5.43 23.00
N VAL A 235 9.59 -6.18 23.72
CA VAL A 235 8.95 -7.40 23.20
C VAL A 235 8.09 -7.07 21.97
N LEU A 236 7.30 -5.99 22.03
CA LEU A 236 6.55 -5.50 20.88
C LEU A 236 7.45 -5.13 19.71
N GLN A 237 8.57 -4.44 19.96
CA GLN A 237 9.51 -4.10 18.90
C GLN A 237 10.09 -5.35 18.22
N LYS A 238 10.47 -6.37 19.01
CA LYS A 238 10.91 -7.68 18.47
C LYS A 238 9.82 -8.30 17.60
N ILE A 239 8.58 -8.40 18.10
CA ILE A 239 7.42 -8.91 17.34
C ILE A 239 7.22 -8.13 16.03
N CYS A 240 7.21 -6.81 16.08
CA CYS A 240 7.05 -5.95 14.91
C CYS A 240 8.18 -6.12 13.90
N SER A 241 9.42 -6.24 14.36
CA SER A 241 10.58 -6.46 13.50
C SER A 241 10.49 -7.81 12.78
N GLU A 242 10.10 -8.88 13.47
CA GLU A 242 9.94 -10.20 12.89
C GLU A 242 8.76 -10.23 11.91
N LYS A 243 7.62 -9.60 12.25
CA LYS A 243 6.49 -9.43 11.32
C LYS A 243 6.89 -8.70 10.04
N ARG A 244 7.70 -7.64 10.14
CA ARG A 244 8.22 -6.90 8.98
C ARG A 244 9.13 -7.78 8.11
N LEU A 245 9.99 -8.59 8.72
CA LEU A 245 10.84 -9.55 8.00
C LEU A 245 10.01 -10.62 7.27
N ILE A 246 9.02 -11.22 7.95
CA ILE A 246 8.11 -12.20 7.34
C ILE A 246 7.34 -11.56 6.18
N ALA A 247 6.84 -10.34 6.33
CA ALA A 247 6.12 -9.64 5.27
C ALA A 247 7.02 -9.36 4.05
N ALA A 248 8.26 -8.91 4.27
CA ALA A 248 9.24 -8.71 3.20
C ALA A 248 9.54 -10.02 2.47
N LEU A 249 9.69 -11.13 3.22
CA LEU A 249 9.95 -12.44 2.66
C LEU A 249 8.77 -12.98 1.84
N LEU A 250 7.53 -12.84 2.33
CA LEU A 250 6.32 -13.22 1.61
C LEU A 250 6.13 -12.40 0.33
N SER A 251 6.47 -11.10 0.37
CA SER A 251 6.49 -10.26 -0.83
C SER A 251 7.48 -10.80 -1.86
N LYS A 252 8.71 -11.09 -1.43
CA LYS A 252 9.75 -11.65 -2.31
C LYS A 252 9.35 -13.02 -2.88
N TYR A 253 8.77 -13.89 -2.05
CA TYR A 253 8.22 -15.17 -2.49
C TYR A 253 7.17 -14.98 -3.60
N LYS A 254 6.24 -14.03 -3.43
CA LYS A 254 5.24 -13.73 -4.43
C LYS A 254 5.87 -13.23 -5.74
N ASP A 255 6.83 -12.31 -5.65
CA ASP A 255 7.55 -11.78 -6.82
C ASP A 255 8.31 -12.92 -7.56
N SER A 256 8.96 -13.81 -6.81
CA SER A 256 9.63 -15.02 -7.31
C SER A 256 8.67 -15.99 -8.00
N CYS A 257 7.48 -16.22 -7.44
CA CYS A 257 6.45 -17.05 -8.07
C CYS A 257 5.91 -16.42 -9.37
N GLU A 258 5.67 -15.10 -9.37
CA GLU A 258 5.23 -14.37 -10.57
C GLU A 258 6.29 -14.48 -11.68
N PHE A 259 7.55 -14.23 -11.34
CA PHE A 259 8.69 -14.40 -12.23
C PHE A 259 8.72 -15.82 -12.83
N LYS A 260 8.64 -16.86 -11.99
CA LYS A 260 8.67 -18.26 -12.44
C LYS A 260 7.52 -18.57 -13.41
N ASN A 261 6.30 -18.15 -13.09
CA ASN A 261 5.13 -18.39 -13.93
C ASN A 261 5.26 -17.74 -15.30
N GLN A 262 5.76 -16.51 -15.35
CA GLN A 262 5.98 -15.82 -16.61
C GLN A 262 7.11 -16.45 -17.40
N MET A 263 8.20 -16.90 -16.76
CA MET A 263 9.24 -17.63 -17.48
C MET A 263 8.70 -18.89 -18.15
N ILE A 264 7.83 -19.63 -17.48
CA ILE A 264 7.12 -20.78 -18.07
C ILE A 264 6.23 -20.34 -19.24
N GLU A 265 5.47 -19.26 -19.09
CA GLU A 265 4.62 -18.74 -20.17
C GLU A 265 5.44 -18.29 -21.39
N CYS A 266 6.58 -17.64 -21.16
CA CYS A 266 7.48 -17.12 -22.18
C CYS A 266 8.23 -18.23 -22.94
N LEU A 267 8.58 -19.32 -22.25
CA LEU A 267 9.12 -20.53 -22.88
C LEU A 267 8.09 -21.21 -23.79
N ASN A 268 6.80 -21.10 -23.45
CA ASN A 268 5.72 -21.69 -24.22
C ASN A 268 5.19 -20.78 -25.35
N LYS A 269 5.30 -19.45 -25.19
CA LYS A 269 4.86 -18.43 -26.15
C LYS A 269 5.84 -17.26 -26.10
N SER A 270 6.78 -17.21 -27.06
CA SER A 270 7.57 -15.99 -27.26
C SER A 270 6.63 -14.82 -27.60
N PRO A 271 6.91 -13.59 -27.11
CA PRO A 271 6.06 -12.45 -27.42
C PRO A 271 5.98 -12.25 -28.94
N SER A 272 4.79 -12.44 -29.50
CA SER A 272 4.59 -12.33 -30.95
C SER A 272 4.11 -10.94 -31.32
N VAL A 273 4.74 -10.37 -32.35
CA VAL A 273 4.37 -9.09 -32.96
C VAL A 273 3.41 -9.28 -34.14
N GLU A 274 3.14 -10.53 -34.53
CA GLU A 274 2.33 -10.88 -35.70
C GLU A 274 0.91 -10.30 -35.65
N HIS A 275 0.31 -10.27 -34.45
CA HIS A 275 -1.03 -9.72 -34.29
C HIS A 275 -1.08 -8.21 -34.59
N LEU A 276 -0.11 -7.44 -34.09
CA LEU A 276 0.03 -6.02 -34.42
C LEU A 276 0.29 -5.81 -35.92
N LEU A 277 1.11 -6.66 -36.54
CA LEU A 277 1.36 -6.60 -37.99
C LEU A 277 0.09 -6.91 -38.80
N SER A 278 -0.73 -7.85 -38.34
CA SER A 278 -2.03 -8.19 -38.93
C SER A 278 -2.98 -6.99 -38.88
N ILE A 279 -3.13 -6.35 -37.71
CA ILE A 279 -3.94 -5.13 -37.55
C ILE A 279 -3.44 -4.03 -38.48
N LYS A 280 -2.12 -3.79 -38.53
CA LYS A 280 -1.52 -2.81 -39.45
C LYS A 280 -1.78 -3.14 -40.92
N LYS A 281 -1.84 -4.41 -41.30
CA LYS A 281 -2.20 -4.84 -42.66
C LYS A 281 -3.66 -4.55 -42.97
N THR A 282 -4.57 -4.86 -42.05
CA THR A 282 -6.01 -4.54 -42.15
C THR A 282 -6.21 -3.02 -42.27
N LEU A 283 -5.55 -2.24 -41.42
CA LEU A 283 -5.57 -0.77 -41.46
C LEU A 283 -5.10 -0.21 -42.81
N LYS A 284 -4.04 -0.77 -43.42
CA LYS A 284 -3.60 -0.36 -44.76
C LYS A 284 -4.69 -0.59 -45.81
N GLY A 285 -5.38 -1.74 -45.75
CA GLY A 285 -6.49 -2.07 -46.65
C GLY A 285 -7.67 -1.12 -46.49
N LEU A 286 -8.15 -0.92 -45.25
CA LEU A 286 -9.27 -0.02 -44.96
C LEU A 286 -8.98 1.43 -45.36
N LYS A 287 -7.77 1.93 -45.10
CA LYS A 287 -7.37 3.28 -45.54
C LYS A 287 -7.36 3.41 -47.06
N ALA A 288 -6.90 2.39 -47.79
CA ALA A 288 -6.93 2.41 -49.24
C ALA A 288 -8.38 2.45 -49.75
N GLN A 289 -9.27 1.62 -49.20
CA GLN A 289 -10.70 1.64 -49.53
C GLN A 289 -11.34 3.01 -49.25
N LEU A 290 -11.05 3.60 -48.09
CA LEU A 290 -11.55 4.92 -47.72
C LEU A 290 -11.08 6.01 -48.70
N ARG A 291 -9.79 6.02 -49.07
CA ARG A 291 -9.26 6.98 -50.05
C ARG A 291 -9.92 6.82 -51.42
N TRP A 292 -10.15 5.59 -51.87
CA TRP A 292 -10.87 5.32 -53.11
C TRP A 292 -12.30 5.83 -53.07
N LYS A 293 -13.03 5.59 -51.97
CA LYS A 293 -14.40 6.08 -51.80
C LYS A 293 -14.49 7.60 -51.72
N LEU A 294 -13.51 8.27 -51.12
CA LEU A 294 -13.42 9.72 -51.12
C LEU A 294 -13.23 10.29 -52.54
N VAL A 295 -12.39 9.64 -53.37
CA VAL A 295 -12.21 10.03 -54.77
C VAL A 295 -13.48 9.77 -55.58
N GLU A 296 -14.15 8.63 -55.39
CA GLU A 296 -15.42 8.30 -56.03
C GLU A 296 -16.49 9.36 -55.74
N LYS A 297 -16.62 9.77 -54.47
CA LYS A 297 -17.49 10.87 -54.06
C LYS A 297 -17.17 12.16 -54.81
N ASN A 298 -15.91 12.59 -54.82
CA ASN A 298 -15.51 13.84 -55.47
C ASN A 298 -15.80 13.82 -56.98
N ASN A 299 -15.53 12.69 -57.65
CA ASN A 299 -15.80 12.55 -59.09
C ASN A 299 -17.29 12.64 -59.41
N LEU A 300 -18.17 12.09 -58.55
CA LEU A 300 -19.62 12.18 -58.72
C LEU A 300 -20.14 13.60 -58.43
N GLU A 301 -19.58 14.28 -57.43
CA GLU A 301 -19.90 15.68 -57.11
C GLU A 301 -19.48 16.66 -58.23
N GLU A 302 -18.45 16.33 -59.01
CA GLU A 302 -17.98 17.11 -60.16
C GLU A 302 -18.72 16.80 -61.48
N SER A 303 -19.60 15.78 -61.50
CA SER A 303 -20.36 15.39 -62.70
C SER A 303 -21.71 16.10 -62.80
N ASP A 304 -22.13 16.48 -64.02
CA ASP A 304 -23.39 17.22 -64.27
C ASP A 304 -24.65 16.35 -64.04
N ASP A 305 -24.53 15.02 -64.03
CA ASP A 305 -25.60 14.02 -63.88
C ASP A 305 -25.66 13.45 -62.45
N ASN A 306 -25.76 14.32 -61.44
CA ASN A 306 -25.72 13.91 -60.03
C ASN A 306 -27.06 13.30 -59.54
N ASP A 307 -27.10 11.98 -59.31
CA ASP A 307 -28.13 11.35 -58.48
C ASP A 307 -27.78 11.53 -56.99
N GLY A 308 -28.49 12.46 -56.32
CA GLY A 308 -28.31 12.73 -54.90
C GLY A 308 -28.49 11.50 -54.00
N SER A 309 -29.20 10.46 -54.46
CA SER A 309 -29.33 9.18 -53.76
C SER A 309 -28.03 8.37 -53.75
N GLU A 310 -27.26 8.40 -54.84
CA GLU A 310 -25.97 7.70 -54.95
C GLU A 310 -24.88 8.37 -54.12
N ILE A 311 -24.83 9.71 -54.14
CA ILE A 311 -23.90 10.47 -53.29
C ILE A 311 -24.16 10.18 -51.81
N GLU A 312 -25.43 10.11 -51.40
CA GLU A 312 -25.76 9.84 -50.00
C GLU A 312 -25.36 8.42 -49.56
N LYS A 313 -25.52 7.41 -50.44
CA LYS A 313 -25.02 6.06 -50.18
C LYS A 313 -23.50 6.04 -50.00
N ILE A 314 -22.76 6.73 -50.86
CA ILE A 314 -21.30 6.80 -50.75
C ILE A 314 -20.86 7.54 -49.48
N LYS A 315 -21.57 8.61 -49.08
CA LYS A 315 -21.33 9.28 -47.79
C LYS A 315 -21.52 8.33 -46.60
N GLN A 316 -22.57 7.50 -46.62
CA GLN A 316 -22.80 6.50 -45.58
C GLN A 316 -21.68 5.44 -45.55
N GLU A 317 -21.26 4.94 -46.72
CA GLU A 317 -20.13 4.01 -46.83
C GLU A 317 -18.82 4.63 -46.31
N ILE A 318 -18.55 5.90 -46.62
CA ILE A 318 -17.39 6.63 -46.09
C ILE A 318 -17.44 6.72 -44.57
N THR A 319 -18.60 7.04 -43.99
CA THR A 319 -18.78 7.12 -42.53
C THR A 319 -18.57 5.77 -41.85
N LEU A 320 -19.09 4.69 -42.44
CA LEU A 320 -18.85 3.32 -41.96
C LEU A 320 -17.37 2.95 -42.04
N LEU A 321 -16.72 3.18 -43.18
CA LEU A 321 -15.28 2.92 -43.36
C LEU A 321 -14.41 3.72 -42.40
N ARG A 322 -14.73 5.00 -42.16
CA ARG A 322 -14.06 5.83 -41.15
C ARG A 322 -14.19 5.20 -39.76
N SER A 323 -15.40 4.77 -39.39
CA SER A 323 -15.65 4.13 -38.09
C SER A 323 -14.84 2.83 -37.94
N SER A 324 -14.79 1.99 -38.98
CA SER A 324 -13.96 0.77 -38.98
C SER A 324 -12.46 1.08 -38.88
N VAL A 325 -11.96 2.09 -39.61
CA VAL A 325 -10.55 2.53 -39.49
C VAL A 325 -10.23 2.93 -38.06
N PHE A 326 -11.11 3.68 -37.40
CA PHE A 326 -10.91 4.10 -36.02
C PHE A 326 -10.95 2.96 -35.02
N GLN A 327 -11.88 2.01 -35.17
CA GLN A 327 -11.92 0.79 -34.35
C GLN A 327 -10.60 0.03 -34.43
N GLU A 328 -10.06 -0.17 -35.63
CA GLU A 328 -8.77 -0.83 -35.83
C GLU A 328 -7.59 -0.03 -35.25
N ILE A 329 -7.65 1.32 -35.24
CA ILE A 329 -6.65 2.16 -34.55
C ILE A 329 -6.72 1.97 -33.02
N TYR A 330 -7.90 1.79 -32.45
CA TYR A 330 -8.04 1.46 -31.02
C TYR A 330 -7.48 0.08 -30.72
N HIS A 331 -7.77 -0.93 -31.54
CA HIS A 331 -7.15 -2.25 -31.41
C HIS A 331 -5.63 -2.20 -31.55
N GLU A 332 -5.11 -1.39 -32.47
CA GLU A 332 -3.66 -1.16 -32.58
C GLU A 332 -3.09 -0.60 -31.26
N ARG A 333 -3.75 0.38 -30.64
CA ARG A 333 -3.36 0.95 -29.34
C ARG A 333 -3.39 -0.10 -28.22
N GLU A 334 -4.44 -0.92 -28.13
CA GLU A 334 -4.54 -1.98 -27.13
C GLU A 334 -3.37 -2.97 -27.23
N GLU A 335 -3.01 -3.36 -28.44
CA GLU A 335 -1.87 -4.24 -28.68
C GLU A 335 -0.53 -3.56 -28.36
N TYR A 336 -0.38 -2.28 -28.68
CA TYR A 336 0.79 -1.51 -28.25
C TYR A 336 0.92 -1.43 -26.73
N GLU A 337 -0.19 -1.30 -25.99
CA GLU A 337 -0.18 -1.31 -24.53
C GLU A 337 0.24 -2.67 -23.97
N LYS A 338 -0.26 -3.77 -24.53
CA LYS A 338 0.17 -5.13 -24.17
C LYS A 338 1.67 -5.32 -24.40
N LEU A 339 2.16 -4.96 -25.59
CA LEU A 339 3.58 -5.06 -25.93
C LEU A 339 4.46 -4.14 -25.09
N THR A 340 3.99 -2.93 -24.75
CA THR A 340 4.70 -2.01 -23.86
C THR A 340 4.84 -2.59 -22.46
N ASN A 341 3.76 -3.17 -21.90
CA ASN A 341 3.79 -3.80 -20.59
C ASN A 341 4.77 -4.99 -20.55
N LEU A 342 4.80 -5.79 -21.62
CA LEU A 342 5.78 -6.88 -21.76
C LEU A 342 7.21 -6.34 -21.87
N ALA A 343 7.43 -5.29 -22.65
CA ALA A 343 8.75 -4.70 -22.85
C ALA A 343 9.30 -4.04 -21.59
N GLN A 344 8.46 -3.36 -20.81
CA GLN A 344 8.88 -2.69 -19.57
C GLN A 344 9.20 -3.67 -18.44
N LYS A 345 8.49 -4.81 -18.38
CA LYS A 345 8.65 -5.76 -17.28
C LYS A 345 9.62 -6.90 -17.56
N TRP A 346 9.59 -7.47 -18.78
CA TRP A 346 10.20 -8.77 -19.05
C TRP A 346 11.11 -8.77 -20.27
N PHE A 347 10.75 -8.05 -21.33
CA PHE A 347 11.39 -8.10 -22.64
C PHE A 347 11.83 -6.73 -23.17
N PRO A 348 12.80 -6.07 -22.52
CA PRO A 348 13.30 -4.76 -22.94
C PRO A 348 13.88 -4.76 -24.36
N GLU A 349 14.19 -5.93 -24.92
CA GLU A 349 14.68 -6.11 -26.28
C GLU A 349 13.60 -6.01 -27.37
N LEU A 350 12.30 -6.09 -27.06
CA LEU A 350 11.24 -6.07 -28.07
C LEU A 350 11.32 -4.85 -29.03
N PRO A 351 11.56 -3.62 -28.55
CA PRO A 351 11.73 -2.47 -29.44
C PRO A 351 13.00 -2.53 -30.30
N LEU A 352 14.03 -3.27 -29.87
CA LEU A 352 15.29 -3.46 -30.60
C LEU A 352 15.16 -4.54 -31.68
N LEU A 353 14.45 -5.63 -31.37
CA LEU A 353 14.23 -6.73 -32.32
C LEU A 353 13.23 -6.36 -33.42
N HIS A 354 12.28 -5.48 -33.11
CA HIS A 354 11.23 -5.05 -34.03
C HIS A 354 11.15 -3.53 -34.19
N PRO A 355 12.17 -2.87 -34.78
CA PRO A 355 12.13 -1.42 -35.00
C PRO A 355 10.99 -0.99 -35.94
N GLU A 356 10.57 -1.86 -36.85
CA GLU A 356 9.51 -1.63 -37.85
C GLU A 356 8.13 -1.37 -37.24
N ILE A 357 7.87 -1.90 -36.03
CA ILE A 357 6.60 -1.64 -35.37
C ILE A 357 6.57 -0.30 -34.67
N GLY A 358 7.70 0.37 -34.46
CA GLY A 358 7.73 1.70 -33.83
C GLY A 358 7.33 1.71 -32.36
N LEU A 359 7.44 0.57 -31.65
CA LEU A 359 7.11 0.43 -30.23
C LEU A 359 7.88 1.44 -29.37
N LEU A 360 9.17 1.65 -29.64
CA LEU A 360 9.99 2.64 -28.92
C LEU A 360 9.41 4.06 -29.01
N LYS A 361 8.91 4.46 -30.18
CA LYS A 361 8.30 5.79 -30.37
C LYS A 361 6.99 5.90 -29.60
N TYR A 362 6.20 4.84 -29.59
CA TYR A 362 4.96 4.76 -28.79
C TYR A 362 5.27 4.90 -27.30
N MET A 363 6.23 4.13 -26.78
CA MET A 363 6.68 4.18 -25.38
C MET A 363 7.19 5.57 -24.98
N ASN A 364 8.08 6.16 -25.78
CA ASN A 364 8.65 7.48 -25.51
C ASN A 364 7.58 8.59 -25.47
N SER A 365 6.52 8.44 -26.28
CA SER A 365 5.38 9.36 -26.29
C SER A 365 4.38 9.15 -25.14
N GLY A 366 4.65 8.19 -24.23
CA GLY A 366 3.71 7.81 -23.18
C GLY A 366 2.45 7.13 -23.71
N GLY A 367 2.49 6.53 -24.91
CA GLY A 367 1.35 5.90 -25.58
C GLY A 367 0.40 6.86 -26.29
N LEU A 368 0.82 8.11 -26.50
CA LEU A 368 0.03 9.14 -27.15
C LEU A 368 0.22 9.18 -28.68
N LEU A 369 1.44 8.89 -29.15
CA LEU A 369 1.81 8.99 -30.56
C LEU A 369 1.28 7.81 -31.37
N THR A 370 0.43 8.09 -32.35
CA THR A 370 -0.17 7.10 -33.25
C THR A 370 0.34 7.30 -34.67
N THR A 371 1.16 6.37 -35.16
CA THR A 371 1.74 6.43 -36.52
C THR A 371 0.73 6.10 -37.62
N SER A 372 -0.36 5.42 -37.25
CA SER A 372 -1.39 4.98 -38.19
C SER A 372 -2.49 6.01 -38.41
N LEU A 373 -2.58 7.07 -37.61
CA LEU A 373 -3.59 8.11 -37.82
C LEU A 373 -3.05 9.19 -38.76
N GLU A 374 -3.86 9.61 -39.73
CA GLU A 374 -3.52 10.64 -40.71
C GLU A 374 -4.67 11.65 -40.78
N ARG A 375 -4.35 12.92 -41.04
CA ARG A 375 -5.35 14.00 -41.11
C ARG A 375 -6.41 13.73 -42.17
N ASP A 376 -5.99 13.23 -43.34
CA ASP A 376 -6.85 13.05 -44.51
C ASP A 376 -7.92 11.96 -44.32
N LEU A 377 -7.84 11.19 -43.24
CA LEU A 377 -8.84 10.18 -42.88
C LEU A 377 -10.03 10.80 -42.13
N LEU A 378 -9.88 12.03 -41.64
CA LEU A 378 -10.84 12.73 -40.79
C LEU A 378 -11.77 13.60 -41.64
N ASP A 379 -13.05 13.69 -41.25
CA ASP A 379 -13.96 14.68 -41.83
C ASP A 379 -13.82 16.00 -41.10
N ALA A 380 -12.77 16.71 -41.47
CA ALA A 380 -12.23 17.78 -40.65
C ALA A 380 -12.79 19.13 -41.12
N GLU A 381 -13.80 19.66 -40.42
CA GLU A 381 -14.42 20.95 -40.72
C GLU A 381 -13.74 22.10 -39.95
N PRO A 382 -13.35 23.20 -40.62
CA PRO A 382 -12.68 24.32 -39.96
C PRO A 382 -13.65 25.10 -39.06
N MET A 383 -13.32 25.21 -37.76
CA MET A 383 -14.13 25.98 -36.83
C MET A 383 -13.65 27.43 -36.75
N LYS A 384 -14.26 28.28 -37.59
CA LYS A 384 -14.01 29.73 -37.60
C LYS A 384 -14.43 30.44 -36.31
N VAL A 385 -15.29 29.81 -35.49
CA VAL A 385 -15.91 30.41 -34.29
C VAL A 385 -14.96 30.46 -33.08
N LEU A 386 -14.02 29.52 -32.94
CA LEU A 386 -13.18 29.41 -31.73
C LEU A 386 -11.78 30.05 -31.86
N SER A 387 -11.31 30.36 -33.07
CA SER A 387 -9.97 30.91 -33.26
C SER A 387 -9.85 31.66 -34.59
N SER A 388 -9.46 32.94 -34.51
CA SER A 388 -9.11 33.77 -35.67
C SER A 388 -7.65 33.65 -36.11
N LYS A 389 -6.80 32.97 -35.32
CA LYS A 389 -5.32 32.97 -35.51
C LYS A 389 -4.71 31.60 -35.83
N ARG A 390 -5.36 30.49 -35.45
CA ARG A 390 -4.90 29.12 -35.76
C ARG A 390 -6.09 28.27 -36.24
N PRO A 391 -5.92 27.44 -37.29
CA PRO A 391 -6.98 26.56 -37.77
C PRO A 391 -7.24 25.47 -36.73
N LEU A 392 -8.31 25.63 -35.94
CA LEU A 392 -8.93 24.55 -35.17
C LEU A 392 -9.88 23.82 -36.10
N VAL A 393 -9.80 22.50 -36.11
CA VAL A 393 -10.62 21.67 -36.97
C VAL A 393 -11.42 20.71 -36.10
N CYS A 394 -12.71 20.58 -36.40
CA CYS A 394 -13.62 19.68 -35.70
C CYS A 394 -13.87 18.45 -36.59
N SER A 395 -13.96 17.27 -35.97
CA SER A 395 -14.33 16.04 -36.65
C SER A 395 -15.21 15.22 -35.71
N GLU A 396 -16.09 14.40 -36.27
CA GLU A 396 -16.78 13.37 -35.51
C GLU A 396 -16.00 12.05 -35.61
N VAL A 397 -15.80 11.38 -34.48
CA VAL A 397 -15.13 10.08 -34.38
C VAL A 397 -15.97 9.18 -33.48
N ASN A 398 -16.53 8.10 -34.03
CA ASN A 398 -17.37 7.13 -33.32
C ASN A 398 -18.53 7.78 -32.52
N GLY A 399 -19.21 8.79 -33.08
CA GLY A 399 -20.31 9.49 -32.42
C GLY A 399 -19.88 10.55 -31.40
N GLN A 400 -18.57 10.76 -31.22
CA GLN A 400 -18.04 11.81 -30.35
C GLN A 400 -17.38 12.91 -31.17
N THR A 401 -17.74 14.15 -30.89
CA THR A 401 -17.09 15.31 -31.50
C THR A 401 -15.72 15.55 -30.87
N VAL A 402 -14.69 15.64 -31.71
CA VAL A 402 -13.30 15.85 -31.30
C VAL A 402 -12.73 17.11 -31.95
N LEU A 403 -11.82 17.76 -31.24
CA LEU A 403 -11.03 18.89 -31.72
C LEU A 403 -9.64 18.44 -32.14
N LEU A 404 -9.21 18.91 -33.30
CA LEU A 404 -7.85 18.78 -33.80
C LEU A 404 -7.13 20.12 -33.63
N LYS A 405 -6.17 20.14 -32.70
CA LYS A 405 -5.29 21.28 -32.48
C LYS A 405 -4.00 21.06 -33.26
N VAL A 406 -3.68 21.99 -34.16
CA VAL A 406 -2.42 21.97 -34.90
C VAL A 406 -1.28 22.48 -34.02
N ILE A 407 -0.23 21.67 -33.92
CA ILE A 407 0.99 21.97 -33.19
C ILE A 407 2.16 21.94 -34.17
N LEU A 408 2.86 23.06 -34.31
CA LEU A 408 4.12 23.13 -35.04
C LEU A 408 5.19 22.32 -34.30
N ILE A 409 5.70 21.26 -34.93
CA ILE A 409 6.77 20.45 -34.34
C ILE A 409 8.10 21.04 -34.78
N LEU A 410 8.50 22.10 -34.09
CA LEU A 410 9.83 22.67 -34.26
C LEU A 410 10.88 21.90 -33.46
N LYS A 411 10.47 21.14 -32.42
CA LYS A 411 11.37 20.46 -31.47
C LYS A 411 10.77 19.17 -30.91
N SER A 412 11.61 18.15 -30.69
CA SER A 412 11.26 16.88 -30.02
C SER A 412 10.73 17.08 -28.59
N GLU A 413 11.13 18.17 -27.93
CA GLU A 413 10.66 18.60 -26.60
C GLU A 413 9.13 18.70 -26.51
N VAL A 414 8.44 19.07 -27.59
CA VAL A 414 6.98 19.22 -27.60
C VAL A 414 6.29 17.88 -27.38
N ILE A 415 6.82 16.81 -28.00
CA ILE A 415 6.32 15.45 -27.84
C ILE A 415 6.61 14.95 -26.42
N GLN A 416 7.79 15.26 -25.87
CA GLN A 416 8.15 14.88 -24.50
C GLN A 416 7.24 15.54 -23.46
N ARG A 417 6.91 16.84 -23.62
CA ARG A 417 5.96 17.54 -22.75
C ARG A 417 4.55 16.96 -22.85
N ALA A 418 4.07 16.70 -24.07
CA ALA A 418 2.78 16.05 -24.29
C ALA A 418 2.72 14.65 -23.66
N ALA A 419 3.82 13.89 -23.76
CA ALA A 419 3.96 12.58 -23.11
C ALA A 419 3.94 12.68 -21.59
N GLY A 420 4.64 13.66 -21.00
CA GLY A 420 4.62 13.92 -19.56
C GLY A 420 3.22 14.25 -19.05
N TYR A 421 2.53 15.18 -19.72
CA TYR A 421 1.13 15.52 -19.42
C TYR A 421 0.21 14.29 -19.54
N HIS A 422 0.34 13.51 -20.62
CA HIS A 422 -0.51 12.34 -20.83
C HIS A 422 -0.25 11.24 -19.80
N ARG A 423 1.01 11.05 -19.34
CA ARG A 423 1.32 10.13 -18.23
C ARG A 423 0.67 10.57 -16.92
N ALA A 424 0.79 11.85 -16.57
CA ALA A 424 0.17 12.42 -15.37
C ALA A 424 -1.35 12.25 -15.39
N TRP A 425 -1.98 12.49 -16.54
CA TRP A 425 -3.42 12.22 -16.73
C TRP A 425 -3.74 10.73 -16.58
N ARG A 426 -2.97 9.83 -17.21
CA ARG A 426 -3.23 8.38 -17.24
C ARG A 426 -3.19 7.72 -15.85
N GLU A 427 -2.38 8.22 -14.92
CA GLU A 427 -2.28 7.68 -13.55
C GLU A 427 -3.63 7.65 -12.82
N THR A 428 -4.46 8.67 -13.04
CA THR A 428 -5.75 8.87 -12.34
C THR A 428 -6.94 9.02 -13.28
N LYS A 429 -6.70 8.98 -14.60
CA LYS A 429 -7.69 9.07 -15.68
C LYS A 429 -8.70 10.20 -15.46
N GLU A 430 -9.98 9.89 -15.33
CA GLU A 430 -11.07 10.86 -15.16
C GLU A 430 -10.95 11.65 -13.86
N GLU A 431 -10.28 11.12 -12.83
CA GLU A 431 -10.07 11.78 -11.54
C GLU A 431 -8.90 12.77 -11.55
N SER A 432 -8.12 12.81 -12.63
CA SER A 432 -6.94 13.68 -12.74
C SER A 432 -7.25 15.17 -12.68
N GLY A 433 -8.47 15.59 -13.04
CA GLY A 433 -8.85 16.99 -13.22
C GLY A 433 -8.23 17.63 -14.46
N LEU A 434 -7.68 16.84 -15.39
CA LEU A 434 -7.01 17.29 -16.61
C LEU A 434 -7.78 16.91 -17.87
N LEU A 435 -7.72 17.76 -18.89
CA LEU A 435 -8.29 17.49 -20.21
C LEU A 435 -7.55 16.31 -20.86
N PRO A 436 -8.23 15.22 -21.27
CA PRO A 436 -7.55 14.07 -21.86
C PRO A 436 -7.01 14.38 -23.25
N LEU A 437 -5.83 13.82 -23.53
CA LEU A 437 -5.25 13.79 -24.88
C LEU A 437 -5.57 12.44 -25.50
N ILE A 438 -6.34 12.44 -26.60
CA ILE A 438 -6.83 11.20 -27.24
C ILE A 438 -5.73 10.61 -28.11
N PHE A 439 -5.23 11.36 -29.08
CA PHE A 439 -4.17 10.94 -30.01
C PHE A 439 -3.25 12.11 -30.36
N LEU A 440 -1.97 11.80 -30.60
CA LEU A 440 -1.01 12.68 -31.26
C LEU A 440 -0.54 11.99 -32.52
N PHE A 441 -0.58 12.68 -33.67
CA PHE A 441 -0.10 12.10 -34.92
C PHE A 441 0.57 13.15 -35.79
N LEU A 442 1.48 12.68 -36.66
CA LEU A 442 2.35 13.52 -37.46
C LEU A 442 1.84 13.59 -38.89
N CYS A 443 1.84 14.78 -39.49
CA CYS A 443 1.65 14.90 -40.93
C CYS A 443 2.89 14.37 -41.65
N LYS A 444 2.68 13.59 -42.73
CA LYS A 444 3.78 13.06 -43.54
C LYS A 444 4.44 14.14 -44.42
N SER A 445 3.72 15.21 -44.72
CA SER A 445 4.09 16.20 -45.74
C SER A 445 4.47 17.57 -45.18
N ASP A 446 4.28 17.80 -43.87
CA ASP A 446 4.47 19.09 -43.19
C ASP A 446 5.02 18.82 -41.77
N PRO A 447 5.94 19.61 -41.21
CA PRO A 447 6.37 19.55 -39.79
C PRO A 447 5.26 19.91 -38.77
N MET A 448 4.04 19.43 -39.00
CA MET A 448 2.87 19.64 -38.15
C MET A 448 2.48 18.35 -37.44
N ALA A 449 2.22 18.46 -36.14
CA ALA A 449 1.49 17.49 -35.35
C ALA A 449 0.04 17.92 -35.23
N TYR A 450 -0.83 16.94 -35.17
CA TYR A 450 -2.21 17.12 -34.77
C TYR A 450 -2.41 16.46 -33.41
N LEU A 451 -2.90 17.26 -32.47
CA LEU A 451 -3.33 16.79 -31.16
C LEU A 451 -4.85 16.70 -31.16
N MET A 452 -5.37 15.49 -30.94
CA MET A 452 -6.79 15.22 -30.83
C MET A 452 -7.22 15.28 -29.37
N VAL A 453 -8.21 16.13 -29.06
CA VAL A 453 -8.81 16.28 -27.73
C VAL A 453 -10.34 16.25 -27.83
N PRO A 454 -11.07 15.89 -26.75
CA PRO A 454 -12.53 15.95 -26.78
C PRO A 454 -13.03 17.38 -27.03
N TYR A 455 -14.14 17.51 -27.75
CA TYR A 455 -14.84 18.79 -27.85
C TYR A 455 -15.90 18.90 -26.75
N TYR A 456 -15.83 19.98 -25.96
CA TYR A 456 -16.86 20.32 -24.99
C TYR A 456 -17.53 21.65 -25.39
N PRO A 457 -18.64 21.61 -26.14
CA PRO A 457 -19.32 22.82 -26.59
C PRO A 457 -19.79 23.65 -25.39
N GLU A 458 -19.53 24.96 -25.43
CA GLU A 458 -19.95 25.94 -24.43
C GLU A 458 -19.53 25.66 -22.98
N ALA A 459 -18.65 24.68 -22.75
CA ALA A 459 -18.25 24.27 -21.40
C ALA A 459 -17.10 25.10 -20.81
N ASN A 460 -16.44 25.96 -21.60
CA ASN A 460 -15.37 26.80 -21.07
C ASN A 460 -15.93 27.76 -20.00
N LEU A 461 -15.18 27.98 -18.92
CA LEU A 461 -15.68 28.68 -17.74
C LEU A 461 -16.16 30.09 -18.08
N SER A 462 -15.50 30.79 -19.01
CA SER A 462 -15.93 32.12 -19.46
C SER A 462 -17.33 32.13 -20.11
N ALA A 463 -17.62 31.14 -20.97
CA ALA A 463 -18.91 31.01 -21.65
C ALA A 463 -20.00 30.55 -20.67
N VAL A 464 -19.68 29.63 -19.76
CA VAL A 464 -20.60 29.20 -18.70
C VAL A 464 -20.98 30.39 -17.81
N GLN A 465 -20.00 31.19 -17.39
CA GLN A 465 -20.25 32.38 -16.57
C GLN A 465 -21.04 33.46 -17.30
N ALA A 466 -20.82 33.64 -18.61
CA ALA A 466 -21.53 34.62 -19.42
C ALA A 466 -23.00 34.24 -19.70
N THR A 467 -23.27 32.94 -19.88
CA THR A 467 -24.61 32.44 -20.19
C THR A 467 -25.45 32.20 -18.93
N ARG A 468 -24.92 31.44 -17.97
CA ARG A 468 -25.56 31.16 -16.69
C ARG A 468 -24.47 31.00 -15.61
N PRO A 469 -24.20 32.05 -14.82
CA PRO A 469 -23.23 32.01 -13.73
C PRO A 469 -23.40 30.78 -12.83
N LEU A 470 -22.27 30.26 -12.34
CA LEU A 470 -22.26 29.13 -11.41
C LEU A 470 -22.82 29.55 -10.05
N SER A 471 -23.60 28.68 -9.42
CA SER A 471 -23.95 28.82 -8.00
C SER A 471 -22.71 28.58 -7.12
N SER A 472 -22.77 28.96 -5.83
CA SER A 472 -21.66 28.72 -4.90
C SER A 472 -21.29 27.24 -4.77
N GLU A 473 -22.27 26.34 -4.82
CA GLU A 473 -22.05 24.89 -4.74
C GLU A 473 -21.39 24.36 -6.02
N GLU A 474 -21.89 24.78 -7.19
CA GLU A 474 -21.31 24.42 -8.49
C GLU A 474 -19.87 24.94 -8.58
N ALA A 475 -19.64 26.20 -8.19
CA ALA A 475 -18.31 26.81 -8.16
C ALA A 475 -17.34 26.02 -7.28
N LEU A 476 -17.76 25.56 -6.09
CA LEU A 476 -16.94 24.72 -5.23
C LEU A 476 -16.54 23.41 -5.92
N LYS A 477 -17.48 22.73 -6.59
CA LYS A 477 -17.22 21.49 -7.33
C LYS A 477 -16.25 21.71 -8.48
N ILE A 478 -16.45 22.77 -9.27
CA ILE A 478 -15.54 23.14 -10.37
C ILE A 478 -14.14 23.46 -9.83
N MET A 479 -14.04 24.30 -8.79
CA MET A 479 -12.74 24.69 -8.21
C MET A 479 -12.00 23.51 -7.58
N LYS A 480 -12.72 22.54 -6.99
CA LYS A 480 -12.14 21.29 -6.51
C LYS A 480 -11.49 20.51 -7.67
N GLY A 481 -12.17 20.39 -8.80
CA GLY A 481 -11.61 19.75 -10.00
C GLY A 481 -10.39 20.49 -10.57
N VAL A 482 -10.42 21.82 -10.59
CA VAL A 482 -9.26 22.64 -11.00
C VAL A 482 -8.08 22.45 -10.06
N ALA A 483 -8.30 22.48 -8.75
CA ALA A 483 -7.26 22.23 -7.75
C ALA A 483 -6.66 20.83 -7.91
N GLN A 484 -7.50 19.82 -8.17
CA GLN A 484 -7.06 18.46 -8.48
C GLN A 484 -6.19 18.41 -9.75
N GLY A 485 -6.61 19.07 -10.83
CA GLY A 485 -5.83 19.18 -12.07
C GLY A 485 -4.44 19.79 -11.84
N LEU A 486 -4.38 20.90 -11.10
CA LEU A 486 -3.11 21.53 -10.74
C LEU A 486 -2.25 20.65 -9.83
N HIS A 487 -2.85 19.97 -8.86
CA HIS A 487 -2.15 19.02 -8.00
C HIS A 487 -1.53 17.88 -8.82
N THR A 488 -2.29 17.31 -9.76
CA THR A 488 -1.81 16.25 -10.67
C THR A 488 -0.61 16.74 -11.51
N LEU A 489 -0.68 17.95 -12.06
CA LEU A 489 0.44 18.53 -12.82
C LEU A 489 1.67 18.78 -11.94
N HIS A 490 1.49 19.42 -10.78
CA HIS A 490 2.60 19.74 -9.88
C HIS A 490 3.26 18.50 -9.28
N LYS A 491 2.49 17.43 -9.02
CA LYS A 491 3.01 16.13 -8.60
C LYS A 491 3.94 15.52 -9.67
N ALA A 492 3.66 15.80 -10.94
CA ALA A 492 4.47 15.39 -12.09
C ALA A 492 5.56 16.42 -12.47
N ASP A 493 5.79 17.46 -11.65
CA ASP A 493 6.72 18.56 -11.91
C ASP A 493 6.40 19.34 -13.20
N ILE A 494 5.11 19.48 -13.52
CA ILE A 494 4.63 20.22 -14.68
C ILE A 494 3.92 21.49 -14.21
N ILE A 495 4.34 22.65 -14.73
CA ILE A 495 3.68 23.93 -14.49
C ILE A 495 2.75 24.27 -15.65
N HIS A 496 1.48 24.58 -15.37
CA HIS A 496 0.50 24.91 -16.42
C HIS A 496 0.88 26.16 -17.25
N GLY A 497 1.45 27.20 -16.62
CA GLY A 497 1.99 28.39 -17.28
C GLY A 497 0.96 29.35 -17.91
N SER A 498 -0.30 28.95 -18.04
CA SER A 498 -1.36 29.75 -18.67
C SER A 498 -2.76 29.58 -18.04
N LEU A 499 -2.84 29.39 -16.71
CA LEU A 499 -4.14 29.15 -16.06
C LEU A 499 -5.05 30.39 -16.21
N HIS A 500 -6.19 30.22 -16.88
CA HIS A 500 -7.16 31.28 -17.18
C HIS A 500 -8.56 30.68 -17.30
N GLN A 501 -9.61 31.48 -17.12
CA GLN A 501 -11.02 31.05 -17.28
C GLN A 501 -11.38 30.49 -18.67
N ASN A 502 -10.52 30.65 -19.67
CA ASN A 502 -10.75 30.09 -21.02
C ASN A 502 -10.12 28.68 -21.16
N ASN A 503 -9.19 28.35 -20.26
CA ASN A 503 -8.43 27.11 -20.21
C ASN A 503 -8.97 26.17 -19.13
N VAL A 504 -10.11 26.53 -18.53
CA VAL A 504 -10.85 25.73 -17.56
C VAL A 504 -12.20 25.41 -18.16
N PHE A 505 -12.62 24.15 -18.08
CA PHE A 505 -13.93 23.69 -18.54
C PHE A 505 -14.75 23.19 -17.35
N ALA A 506 -16.03 23.57 -17.32
CA ALA A 506 -17.00 23.17 -16.32
C ALA A 506 -17.95 22.12 -16.94
N LEU A 507 -17.52 20.85 -16.91
CA LEU A 507 -18.28 19.74 -17.47
C LEU A 507 -19.57 19.53 -16.66
N ASN A 508 -20.72 19.65 -17.34
CA ASN A 508 -22.05 19.53 -16.76
C ASN A 508 -22.29 20.37 -15.50
N ARG A 509 -21.45 21.41 -15.26
CA ARG A 509 -21.44 22.22 -14.02
C ARG A 509 -21.13 21.42 -12.74
N GLU A 510 -20.65 20.18 -12.87
CA GLU A 510 -20.35 19.28 -11.74
C GLU A 510 -18.86 18.98 -11.60
N GLN A 511 -18.09 19.09 -12.68
CA GLN A 511 -16.66 18.76 -12.68
C GLN A 511 -15.85 19.83 -13.41
N GLY A 512 -14.84 20.37 -12.71
CA GLY A 512 -13.86 21.27 -13.31
C GLY A 512 -12.69 20.48 -13.90
N ILE A 513 -12.31 20.80 -15.13
CA ILE A 513 -11.10 20.26 -15.75
C ILE A 513 -10.21 21.40 -16.25
N VAL A 514 -8.90 21.21 -16.11
CA VAL A 514 -7.87 22.12 -16.63
C VAL A 514 -7.43 21.63 -18.00
N GLY A 515 -7.40 22.51 -19.00
CA GLY A 515 -7.04 22.17 -20.38
C GLY A 515 -6.34 23.29 -21.12
N ASP A 516 -6.26 23.16 -22.44
CA ASP A 516 -5.57 24.10 -23.35
C ASP A 516 -4.10 24.41 -22.97
N PHE A 517 -3.40 23.37 -22.52
CA PHE A 517 -1.97 23.43 -22.23
C PHE A 517 -1.15 23.78 -23.49
N ASP A 518 -0.18 24.69 -23.33
CA ASP A 518 0.71 25.10 -24.42
C ASP A 518 2.02 24.30 -24.37
N PHE A 519 2.05 23.19 -25.11
CA PHE A 519 3.24 22.32 -25.20
C PHE A 519 4.45 22.99 -25.89
N THR A 520 4.28 24.16 -26.51
CA THR A 520 5.35 24.84 -27.25
C THR A 520 6.22 25.74 -26.37
N LYS A 521 5.71 26.18 -25.22
CA LYS A 521 6.45 27.04 -24.29
C LYS A 521 7.26 26.19 -23.32
N SER A 522 8.53 26.56 -23.12
CA SER A 522 9.30 26.14 -21.95
C SER A 522 8.88 27.01 -20.78
N VAL A 523 8.48 26.39 -19.67
CA VAL A 523 8.40 27.07 -18.37
C VAL A 523 9.73 26.84 -17.65
#